data_AF-A0A9E5NSP6-F1
#
_entry.id   AF-A0A9E5NSP6-F1
#
_cell.length_a   1.000
_cell.length_b   1.000
_cell.length_c   1.000
_cell.angle_alpha   90.00
_cell.angle_beta   90.00
_cell.angle_gamma   90.00
#
_symmetry.space_group_name_H-M   'P 1'
#
loop_
_entity.id
_entity.type
_entity.pdbx_description
1 polymer ?
#
loop_
_entity_poly.entity_id
_entity_poly.type
_entity_poly.pdbx_seq_one_letter_code
_entity_poly.pdbx_strand_id
1 'polypeptide(L)'
;MAGMLVASGCEPGLPPPAAFSIVAASFPDTVKLEWPAQASVDSFRAELAGERTLTKWVAGSAELVVFTAEDGVEDGASYSATVYAVNSGGQTQSDESPTVTANGFPWDEWYPTSLHATGQGFQTFYSRANGGLEQFANVPYSELDCKNCHEPNLTGGCASCHDTPDPGLGAQVDDGVAEGQACARCHGRQASEADAGFSDVHRDAGMTCMDCHTLEDVMGDGHAYSSLLEHGAIHTECEDCHAPVPANRYHDWHAVAVDCSTCHMQGMMTCYNCHYQSALPEGESRLLKEVTNWIFLVNREGKVHPANLHSLVYEGNKLLIVAPGYGHTIAKDAVSGCDDCHGNAHLLDLDDDSVLVVAGFDGVGDVMTAEGYVPVPFNYETALLFDFLVYDADTDTWSSLGRGQDATQFMFAEPLSDEQLEKLKQSMAQLAGGS
;
A
#
# COMPACT_ATOMS: atom_id res chain seq x y z
N MET A 1 47.70 83.06 -19.41
CA MET A 1 47.63 81.62 -19.74
C MET A 1 46.49 81.05 -18.92
N ALA A 2 45.34 80.83 -19.55
CA ALA A 2 44.18 80.22 -18.92
C ALA A 2 44.31 78.69 -19.06
N GLY A 3 44.35 77.98 -17.94
CA GLY A 3 44.35 76.52 -17.89
C GLY A 3 42.94 76.01 -18.12
N MET A 4 42.78 75.19 -19.15
CA MET A 4 41.52 74.54 -19.52
C MET A 4 41.36 73.29 -18.65
N LEU A 5 40.31 73.26 -17.82
CA LEU A 5 39.88 72.06 -17.10
C LEU A 5 39.31 71.06 -18.12
N VAL A 6 39.89 69.87 -18.19
CA VAL A 6 39.34 68.73 -18.91
C VAL A 6 38.23 68.12 -18.06
N ALA A 7 37.01 68.12 -18.57
CA ALA A 7 35.89 67.41 -17.98
C ALA A 7 36.15 65.90 -18.02
N SER A 8 36.11 65.26 -16.86
CA SER A 8 36.01 63.81 -16.71
C SER A 8 34.72 63.36 -17.41
N GLY A 9 34.86 62.54 -18.46
CA GLY A 9 33.73 61.93 -19.15
C GLY A 9 33.05 60.91 -18.24
N CYS A 10 31.72 60.96 -18.16
CA CYS A 10 30.93 59.81 -17.76
C CYS A 10 31.24 58.67 -18.73
N GLU A 11 31.68 57.52 -18.19
CA GLU A 11 31.58 56.27 -18.94
C GLU A 11 30.11 56.07 -19.35
N PRO A 12 29.81 55.72 -20.60
CA PRO A 12 28.46 55.36 -20.99
C PRO A 12 28.03 54.17 -20.14
N GLY A 13 26.94 54.32 -19.38
CA GLY A 13 26.37 53.22 -18.61
C GLY A 13 26.16 51.99 -19.49
N LEU A 14 26.34 50.80 -18.92
CA LEU A 14 26.12 49.55 -19.64
C LEU A 14 24.72 49.56 -20.28
N PRO A 15 24.54 49.00 -21.49
CA PRO A 15 23.20 48.75 -21.98
C PRO A 15 22.49 47.72 -21.07
N PRO A 16 21.14 47.71 -21.04
CA PRO A 16 20.40 46.65 -20.39
C PRO A 16 20.82 45.27 -20.92
N PRO A 17 20.72 44.21 -20.11
CA PRO A 17 21.04 42.85 -20.55
C PRO A 17 20.26 42.42 -21.80
N ALA A 18 20.80 41.45 -22.54
CA ALA A 18 20.11 40.88 -23.70
C ALA A 18 18.82 40.14 -23.30
N ALA A 19 17.91 40.01 -24.27
CA ALA A 19 16.72 39.16 -24.13
C ALA A 19 17.13 37.68 -24.05
N PHE A 20 16.34 36.89 -23.32
CA PHE A 20 16.61 35.47 -23.07
C PHE A 20 15.33 34.73 -22.69
N SER A 21 15.34 33.43 -22.96
CA SER A 21 14.29 32.48 -22.58
C SER A 21 14.64 31.76 -21.28
N ILE A 22 13.61 31.31 -20.57
CA ILE A 22 13.67 30.54 -19.34
C ILE A 22 12.92 29.22 -19.47
N VAL A 23 13.41 28.20 -18.77
CA VAL A 23 12.67 26.96 -18.56
C VAL A 23 12.26 26.91 -17.09
N ALA A 24 10.97 26.73 -16.83
CA ALA A 24 10.46 26.44 -15.50
C ALA A 24 10.14 24.95 -15.41
N ALA A 25 10.64 24.31 -14.37
CA ALA A 25 10.38 22.92 -14.07
C ALA A 25 10.01 22.78 -12.60
N SER A 26 9.00 21.94 -12.35
CA SER A 26 8.65 21.47 -11.02
C SER A 26 9.50 20.24 -10.74
N PHE A 27 10.05 20.18 -9.53
CA PHE A 27 10.74 19.04 -8.96
C PHE A 27 10.13 18.80 -7.57
N PRO A 28 10.37 17.64 -6.94
CA PRO A 28 9.92 17.41 -5.57
C PRO A 28 10.35 18.55 -4.67
N ASP A 29 9.39 19.10 -3.93
CA ASP A 29 9.50 20.23 -2.99
C ASP A 29 10.08 21.52 -3.55
N THR A 30 10.27 21.60 -4.87
CA THR A 30 11.02 22.69 -5.47
C THR A 30 10.52 23.13 -6.84
N VAL A 31 10.64 24.42 -7.10
CA VAL A 31 10.45 24.99 -8.44
C VAL A 31 11.80 25.50 -8.92
N LYS A 32 12.29 24.92 -10.00
CA LYS A 32 13.57 25.28 -10.62
C LYS A 32 13.32 26.14 -11.86
N LEU A 33 14.04 27.25 -11.95
CA LEU A 33 14.09 28.08 -13.15
C LEU A 33 15.51 28.05 -13.72
N GLU A 34 15.63 27.83 -15.03
CA GLU A 34 16.90 27.76 -15.75
C GLU A 34 16.93 28.75 -16.91
N TRP A 35 18.11 29.30 -17.21
CA TRP A 35 18.34 30.22 -18.32
C TRP A 35 19.77 30.09 -18.87
N PRO A 36 20.01 30.46 -20.14
CA PRO A 36 21.36 30.46 -20.69
C PRO A 36 22.21 31.57 -20.05
N ALA A 37 23.51 31.30 -19.91
CA ALA A 37 24.49 32.28 -19.43
C ALA A 37 24.36 33.64 -20.13
N GLN A 38 24.32 34.73 -19.36
CA GLN A 38 24.19 36.08 -19.87
C GLN A 38 25.47 36.88 -19.64
N ALA A 39 25.94 37.59 -20.67
CA ALA A 39 27.05 38.53 -20.54
C ALA A 39 26.55 39.86 -19.96
N SER A 40 27.44 40.56 -19.22
CA SER A 40 27.16 41.89 -18.66
C SER A 40 25.96 41.93 -17.71
N VAL A 41 25.72 40.85 -16.96
CA VAL A 41 24.71 40.77 -15.91
C VAL A 41 25.41 40.74 -14.55
N ASP A 42 24.97 41.60 -13.64
CA ASP A 42 25.50 41.66 -12.28
C ASP A 42 24.75 40.68 -11.36
N SER A 43 23.44 40.54 -11.57
CA SER A 43 22.57 39.63 -10.79
C SER A 43 21.31 39.24 -11.58
N PHE A 44 20.68 38.16 -11.17
CA PHE A 44 19.32 37.81 -11.60
C PHE A 44 18.36 37.91 -10.43
N ARG A 45 17.15 38.43 -10.71
CA ARG A 45 16.00 38.36 -9.81
C ARG A 45 14.98 37.41 -10.42
N ALA A 46 14.70 36.30 -9.74
CA ALA A 46 13.69 35.36 -10.13
C ALA A 46 12.42 35.57 -9.31
N GLU A 47 11.27 35.44 -9.95
CA GLU A 47 9.95 35.58 -9.33
C GLU A 47 9.04 34.41 -9.70
N LEU A 48 8.33 33.90 -8.69
CA LEU A 48 7.22 32.97 -8.86
C LEU A 48 5.94 33.68 -8.41
N ALA A 49 5.06 34.03 -9.35
CA ALA A 49 3.82 34.75 -9.07
C ALA A 49 2.64 33.78 -8.98
N GLY A 50 2.12 33.58 -7.77
CA GLY A 50 0.86 32.88 -7.46
C GLY A 50 -0.06 33.77 -6.63
N GLU A 51 -0.69 33.23 -5.58
CA GLU A 51 -1.42 34.04 -4.59
C GLU A 51 -0.52 35.06 -3.88
N ARG A 52 0.75 34.68 -3.69
CA ARG A 52 1.87 35.53 -3.30
C ARG A 52 2.98 35.45 -4.32
N THR A 53 3.77 36.52 -4.43
CA THR A 53 4.99 36.53 -5.25
C THR A 53 6.17 36.12 -4.39
N LEU A 54 6.81 35.01 -4.75
CA LEU A 54 8.09 34.59 -4.17
C LEU A 54 9.22 35.22 -4.97
N THR A 55 10.31 35.63 -4.32
CA THR A 55 11.43 36.31 -5.00
C THR A 55 12.77 35.83 -4.49
N LYS A 56 13.68 35.48 -5.40
CA LYS A 56 15.07 35.12 -5.09
C LYS A 56 16.04 35.92 -5.96
N TRP A 57 17.19 36.25 -5.37
CA TRP A 57 18.30 36.90 -6.07
C TRP A 57 19.50 35.95 -6.15
N VAL A 58 20.10 35.86 -7.34
CA VAL A 58 21.32 35.07 -7.58
C VAL A 58 22.35 35.91 -8.32
N ALA A 59 23.62 35.50 -8.25
CA ALA A 59 24.72 36.20 -8.92
C ALA A 59 24.56 36.18 -10.45
N GLY A 60 25.12 37.16 -11.16
CA GLY A 60 25.04 37.24 -12.62
C GLY A 60 25.73 36.12 -13.39
N SER A 61 26.53 35.29 -12.70
CA SER A 61 27.11 34.06 -13.26
C SER A 61 26.21 32.83 -13.07
N ALA A 62 25.06 32.95 -12.41
CA ALA A 62 24.13 31.84 -12.22
C ALA A 62 23.36 31.57 -13.52
N GLU A 63 23.07 30.30 -13.77
CA GLU A 63 22.27 29.81 -14.90
C GLU A 63 20.96 29.16 -14.41
N LEU A 64 20.76 29.11 -13.09
CA LEU A 64 19.55 28.57 -12.46
C LEU A 64 19.28 29.18 -11.09
N VAL A 65 18.05 29.01 -10.64
CA VAL A 65 17.64 29.16 -9.23
C VAL A 65 16.63 28.09 -8.86
N VAL A 66 16.62 27.71 -7.58
CA VAL A 66 15.66 26.77 -7.00
C VAL A 66 14.89 27.48 -5.89
N PHE A 67 13.56 27.43 -5.96
CA PHE A 67 12.65 27.78 -4.87
C PHE A 67 12.23 26.52 -4.13
N THR A 68 12.17 26.56 -2.81
CA THR A 68 11.79 25.45 -1.93
C THR A 68 10.59 25.82 -1.06
N ALA A 69 10.08 24.88 -0.26
CA ALA A 69 9.08 25.16 0.77
C ALA A 69 9.52 26.27 1.75
N GLU A 70 10.81 26.39 2.08
CA GLU A 70 11.34 27.47 2.94
C GLU A 70 11.18 28.86 2.30
N ASP A 71 11.20 28.94 0.97
CA ASP A 71 10.91 30.18 0.25
C ASP A 71 9.42 30.50 0.17
N GLY A 72 8.56 29.56 0.59
CA GLY A 72 7.11 29.68 0.53
C GLY A 72 6.46 29.09 -0.70
N VAL A 73 7.11 28.13 -1.37
CA VAL A 73 6.45 27.29 -2.36
C VAL A 73 5.42 26.41 -1.65
N GLU A 74 4.19 26.40 -2.15
CA GLU A 74 3.06 25.63 -1.61
C GLU A 74 2.72 24.50 -2.58
N ASP A 75 2.47 23.30 -2.06
CA ASP A 75 2.09 22.14 -2.86
C ASP A 75 0.79 22.39 -3.63
N GLY A 76 0.73 21.92 -4.88
CA GLY A 76 -0.40 22.12 -5.80
C GLY A 76 -0.58 23.56 -6.28
N ALA A 77 0.20 24.53 -5.77
CA ALA A 77 0.09 25.91 -6.21
C ALA A 77 0.71 26.12 -7.59
N SER A 78 -0.01 26.81 -8.47
CA SER A 78 0.49 27.23 -9.78
C SER A 78 1.14 28.61 -9.70
N TYR A 79 2.34 28.72 -10.26
CA TYR A 79 3.11 29.95 -10.32
C TYR A 79 3.40 30.33 -11.77
N SER A 80 3.25 31.62 -12.09
CA SER A 80 3.86 32.19 -13.30
C SER A 80 5.30 32.59 -12.98
N ALA A 81 6.26 31.94 -13.65
CA ALA A 81 7.68 32.16 -13.41
C ALA A 81 8.22 33.30 -14.29
N THR A 82 9.05 34.18 -13.75
CA THR A 82 9.73 35.24 -14.51
C THR A 82 11.13 35.47 -13.98
N VAL A 83 12.10 35.70 -14.85
CA VAL A 83 13.48 36.05 -14.45
C VAL A 83 13.86 37.39 -15.04
N TYR A 84 14.46 38.24 -14.21
CA TYR A 84 15.00 39.54 -14.60
C TYR A 84 16.52 39.50 -14.53
N ALA A 85 17.18 39.70 -15.66
CA ALA A 85 18.62 39.98 -15.71
C ALA A 85 18.85 41.45 -15.34
N VAL A 86 19.74 41.73 -14.38
CA VAL A 86 19.95 43.08 -13.82
C VAL A 86 21.42 43.47 -13.91
N ASN A 87 21.68 44.67 -14.41
CA ASN A 87 22.99 45.31 -14.33
C ASN A 87 22.85 46.81 -14.02
N SER A 88 23.97 47.52 -13.89
CA SER A 88 23.98 48.99 -13.71
C SER A 88 23.25 49.80 -14.80
N GLY A 89 23.02 49.18 -15.97
CA GLY A 89 22.29 49.74 -17.12
C GLY A 89 20.78 49.60 -17.09
N GLY A 90 20.25 48.74 -16.21
CA GLY A 90 18.82 48.47 -16.09
C GLY A 90 18.52 46.98 -15.89
N GLN A 91 17.27 46.60 -16.14
CA GLN A 91 16.82 45.21 -16.07
C GLN A 91 16.14 44.79 -17.37
N THR A 92 16.34 43.52 -17.75
CA THR A 92 15.66 42.87 -18.88
C THR A 92 14.89 41.66 -18.36
N GLN A 93 13.61 41.59 -18.66
CA GLN A 93 12.75 40.45 -18.32
C GLN A 93 12.95 39.31 -19.32
N SER A 94 12.77 38.06 -18.87
CA SER A 94 12.68 36.89 -19.75
C SER A 94 11.57 37.05 -20.80
N ASP A 95 11.77 36.47 -21.98
CA ASP A 95 10.85 36.59 -23.12
C ASP A 95 9.48 35.93 -22.87
N GLU A 96 9.45 34.96 -21.96
CA GLU A 96 8.27 34.23 -21.54
C GLU A 96 8.10 34.21 -20.02
N SER A 97 6.87 33.90 -19.61
CA SER A 97 6.50 33.65 -18.21
C SER A 97 5.76 32.31 -18.08
N PRO A 98 6.46 31.16 -18.20
CA PRO A 98 5.84 29.85 -18.15
C PRO A 98 5.12 29.63 -16.81
N THR A 99 4.01 28.89 -16.86
CA THR A 99 3.30 28.46 -15.66
C THR A 99 3.81 27.11 -15.20
N VAL A 100 4.09 26.97 -13.91
CA VAL A 100 4.56 25.74 -13.27
C VAL A 100 3.73 25.48 -12.03
N THR A 101 3.23 24.25 -11.88
CA THR A 101 2.55 23.82 -10.65
C THR A 101 3.57 23.13 -9.76
N ALA A 102 3.75 23.65 -8.55
CA ALA A 102 4.58 23.01 -7.56
C ALA A 102 3.98 21.66 -7.17
N ASN A 103 4.85 20.66 -7.04
CA ASN A 103 4.50 19.36 -6.50
C ASN A 103 5.37 19.16 -5.25
N GLY A 104 4.77 19.40 -4.09
CA GLY A 104 5.33 19.23 -2.76
C GLY A 104 4.94 17.90 -2.13
N PHE A 105 4.51 16.91 -2.91
CA PHE A 105 4.54 15.52 -2.47
C PHE A 105 6.01 15.04 -2.49
N PRO A 106 6.66 14.86 -1.32
CA PRO A 106 8.10 14.68 -1.20
C PRO A 106 8.48 13.21 -1.43
N TRP A 107 8.09 12.66 -2.59
CA TRP A 107 8.23 11.23 -2.87
C TRP A 107 9.68 10.75 -2.83
N ASP A 108 10.65 11.60 -3.12
CA ASP A 108 12.07 11.25 -3.06
C ASP A 108 12.56 11.07 -1.61
N GLU A 109 11.91 11.73 -0.65
CA GLU A 109 12.11 11.50 0.78
C GLU A 109 11.26 10.34 1.31
N TRP A 110 10.01 10.22 0.86
CA TRP A 110 9.03 9.26 1.39
C TRP A 110 9.16 7.86 0.79
N TYR A 111 9.34 7.77 -0.54
CA TYR A 111 9.42 6.49 -1.26
C TYR A 111 10.49 5.56 -0.69
N PRO A 112 11.72 5.99 -0.40
CA PRO A 112 12.74 5.10 0.18
C PRO A 112 12.33 4.42 1.49
N THR A 113 11.37 4.99 2.23
CA THR A 113 10.83 4.42 3.49
C THR A 113 9.54 3.63 3.30
N SER A 114 8.89 3.75 2.14
CA SER A 114 7.62 3.09 1.84
C SER A 114 7.72 1.56 1.84
N LEU A 115 6.59 0.90 2.07
CA LEU A 115 6.48 -0.56 1.95
C LEU A 115 6.75 -1.04 0.51
N HIS A 116 6.36 -0.24 -0.50
CA HIS A 116 6.62 -0.56 -1.91
C HIS A 116 8.10 -0.42 -2.30
N ALA A 117 8.89 0.43 -1.64
CA ALA A 117 10.33 0.44 -1.89
C ALA A 117 11.04 -0.69 -1.14
N THR A 118 10.69 -0.90 0.13
CA THR A 118 11.46 -1.73 1.06
C THR A 118 11.05 -3.19 1.10
N GLY A 119 9.81 -3.52 0.70
CA GLY A 119 9.25 -4.86 0.89
C GLY A 119 9.11 -5.28 2.36
N GLN A 120 9.20 -4.33 3.31
CA GLN A 120 9.36 -4.62 4.74
C GLN A 120 8.25 -5.52 5.31
N GLY A 121 7.01 -5.42 4.79
CA GLY A 121 5.91 -6.30 5.18
C GLY A 121 6.25 -7.79 5.04
N PHE A 122 6.82 -8.21 3.91
CA PHE A 122 7.21 -9.61 3.70
C PHE A 122 8.34 -10.04 4.64
N GLN A 123 9.30 -9.15 4.91
CA GLN A 123 10.39 -9.41 5.85
C GLN A 123 9.85 -9.62 7.27
N THR A 124 8.91 -8.77 7.68
CA THR A 124 8.24 -8.84 8.98
C THR A 124 7.49 -10.15 9.15
N PHE A 125 6.74 -10.60 8.14
CA PHE A 125 6.03 -11.88 8.18
C PHE A 125 6.98 -13.08 8.16
N TYR A 126 8.09 -13.01 7.42
CA TYR A 126 9.07 -14.09 7.35
C TYR A 126 9.86 -14.27 8.66
N SER A 127 10.15 -13.18 9.36
CA SER A 127 11.11 -13.16 10.47
C SER A 127 10.73 -14.08 11.63
N ARG A 128 11.74 -14.78 12.17
CA ARG A 128 11.62 -15.64 13.35
C ARG A 128 11.21 -14.85 14.59
N ALA A 129 11.56 -13.56 14.66
CA ALA A 129 11.22 -12.69 15.78
C ALA A 129 9.69 -12.52 15.89
N ASN A 130 8.99 -12.66 14.76
CA ASN A 130 7.54 -12.56 14.65
C ASN A 130 6.88 -13.93 14.48
N GLY A 131 7.59 -15.03 14.79
CA GLY A 131 7.07 -16.39 14.61
C GLY A 131 6.92 -16.82 13.14
N GLY A 132 7.59 -16.14 12.21
CA GLY A 132 7.57 -16.45 10.78
C GLY A 132 8.37 -17.69 10.41
N LEU A 133 8.39 -18.00 9.11
CA LEU A 133 9.00 -19.22 8.56
C LEU A 133 10.51 -19.32 8.80
N GLU A 134 11.21 -18.20 9.00
CA GLU A 134 12.66 -18.18 9.31
C GLU A 134 13.00 -19.08 10.51
N GLN A 135 12.07 -19.28 11.45
CA GLN A 135 12.30 -20.16 12.60
C GLN A 135 12.55 -21.63 12.21
N PHE A 136 12.01 -22.06 11.06
CA PHE A 136 12.16 -23.41 10.51
C PHE A 136 13.25 -23.45 9.45
N ALA A 137 13.24 -22.48 8.53
CA ALA A 137 14.21 -22.43 7.43
C ALA A 137 15.63 -22.10 7.91
N ASN A 138 15.76 -21.29 8.96
CA ASN A 138 17.04 -20.80 9.49
C ASN A 138 17.94 -20.16 8.41
N VAL A 139 17.30 -19.51 7.43
CA VAL A 139 17.93 -18.70 6.37
C VAL A 139 17.42 -17.27 6.56
N PRO A 140 18.28 -16.25 6.65
CA PRO A 140 17.81 -14.88 6.78
C PRO A 140 17.15 -14.42 5.48
N TYR A 141 16.16 -13.52 5.56
CA TYR A 141 15.45 -12.99 4.38
C TYR A 141 16.40 -12.45 3.30
N SER A 142 17.50 -11.81 3.72
CA SER A 142 18.52 -11.26 2.83
C SER A 142 19.22 -12.29 1.94
N GLU A 143 19.13 -13.58 2.26
CA GLU A 143 19.69 -14.69 1.48
C GLU A 143 18.66 -15.37 0.57
N LEU A 144 17.38 -14.99 0.67
CA LEU A 144 16.32 -15.53 -0.17
C LEU A 144 16.24 -14.78 -1.50
N ASP A 145 15.78 -15.48 -2.54
CA ASP A 145 15.48 -14.87 -3.83
C ASP A 145 14.16 -14.08 -3.81
N CYS A 146 13.39 -14.14 -2.72
CA CYS A 146 12.15 -13.39 -2.52
C CYS A 146 12.34 -11.88 -2.77
N LYS A 147 13.46 -11.32 -2.30
CA LYS A 147 13.79 -9.89 -2.48
C LYS A 147 13.91 -9.47 -3.94
N ASN A 148 14.21 -10.41 -4.83
CA ASN A 148 14.33 -10.15 -6.27
C ASN A 148 12.97 -9.93 -6.95
N CYS A 149 11.86 -10.10 -6.21
CA CYS A 149 10.52 -9.72 -6.66
C CYS A 149 9.76 -8.85 -5.64
N HIS A 150 10.01 -9.02 -4.34
CA HIS A 150 9.27 -8.36 -3.26
C HIS A 150 9.97 -7.13 -2.67
N GLU A 151 11.11 -6.72 -3.20
CA GLU A 151 11.73 -5.42 -2.91
C GLU A 151 11.85 -4.59 -4.20
N PRO A 152 10.79 -3.89 -4.63
CA PRO A 152 10.77 -3.14 -5.89
C PRO A 152 11.94 -2.19 -6.09
N ASN A 153 12.50 -1.60 -5.02
CA ASN A 153 13.69 -0.76 -5.12
C ASN A 153 14.92 -1.52 -5.68
N LEU A 154 15.00 -2.84 -5.47
CA LEU A 154 16.04 -3.70 -6.04
C LEU A 154 15.70 -4.23 -7.44
N THR A 155 14.42 -4.21 -7.83
CA THR A 155 13.89 -4.99 -8.96
C THR A 155 13.27 -4.12 -10.06
N GLY A 156 13.58 -2.83 -10.06
CA GLY A 156 13.15 -1.88 -11.09
C GLY A 156 12.96 -0.45 -10.59
N GLY A 157 12.89 -0.25 -9.27
CA GLY A 157 12.63 1.04 -8.64
C GLY A 157 11.38 1.69 -9.24
N CYS A 158 11.52 2.94 -9.67
CA CYS A 158 10.45 3.68 -10.34
C CYS A 158 9.90 2.96 -11.59
N ALA A 159 10.74 2.21 -12.30
CA ALA A 159 10.35 1.52 -13.53
C ALA A 159 9.39 0.34 -13.28
N SER A 160 9.32 -0.16 -12.04
CA SER A 160 8.39 -1.22 -11.65
C SER A 160 6.92 -0.79 -11.82
N CYS A 161 6.64 0.51 -11.66
CA CYS A 161 5.29 1.07 -11.77
C CYS A 161 5.14 2.02 -12.98
N HIS A 162 6.15 2.82 -13.29
CA HIS A 162 6.07 3.86 -14.33
C HIS A 162 6.65 3.45 -15.70
N ASP A 163 7.11 2.19 -15.85
CA ASP A 163 7.80 1.67 -17.04
C ASP A 163 9.08 2.48 -17.44
N THR A 164 9.54 3.41 -16.60
CA THR A 164 10.78 4.18 -16.74
C THR A 164 11.44 4.40 -15.38
N PRO A 165 12.79 4.36 -15.28
CA PRO A 165 13.49 4.63 -14.03
C PRO A 165 13.48 6.11 -13.63
N ASP A 166 13.14 7.01 -14.55
CA ASP A 166 13.10 8.46 -14.33
C ASP A 166 11.74 9.01 -14.80
N PRO A 167 10.65 8.73 -14.06
CA PRO A 167 9.34 9.25 -14.39
C PRO A 167 9.30 10.76 -14.17
N GLY A 168 8.84 11.49 -15.18
CA GLY A 168 8.50 12.90 -15.01
C GLY A 168 7.33 13.07 -14.04
N LEU A 169 7.18 14.25 -13.46
CA LEU A 169 6.05 14.56 -12.60
C LEU A 169 4.71 14.38 -13.32
N GLY A 170 3.73 13.84 -12.59
CA GLY A 170 2.42 13.51 -13.15
C GLY A 170 2.46 12.33 -14.13
N ALA A 171 3.55 11.55 -14.16
CA ALA A 171 3.57 10.28 -14.88
C ALA A 171 2.41 9.41 -14.42
N GLN A 172 1.54 9.08 -15.37
CA GLN A 172 0.40 8.22 -15.11
C GLN A 172 0.86 6.78 -15.00
N VAL A 173 0.19 6.03 -14.14
CA VAL A 173 0.36 4.58 -13.99
C VAL A 173 -0.94 3.94 -14.42
N ASP A 174 -0.85 2.85 -15.18
CA ASP A 174 -2.02 2.02 -15.46
C ASP A 174 -2.26 1.11 -14.24
N ASP A 175 -3.20 1.52 -13.40
CA ASP A 175 -3.42 1.03 -12.03
C ASP A 175 -4.66 0.13 -11.89
N GLY A 176 -5.08 -0.49 -12.99
CA GLY A 176 -6.17 -1.47 -12.95
C GLY A 176 -5.73 -2.87 -12.48
N VAL A 177 -6.69 -3.81 -12.54
CA VAL A 177 -6.53 -5.20 -12.08
C VAL A 177 -6.22 -6.21 -13.19
N ALA A 178 -6.16 -5.78 -14.45
CA ALA A 178 -5.88 -6.64 -15.59
C ALA A 178 -4.39 -7.01 -15.67
N GLU A 179 -4.10 -8.16 -16.27
CA GLU A 179 -2.74 -8.64 -16.48
C GLU A 179 -1.90 -7.60 -17.23
N GLY A 180 -0.70 -7.32 -16.70
CA GLY A 180 0.26 -6.36 -17.27
C GLY A 180 0.15 -4.93 -16.72
N GLN A 181 -0.95 -4.59 -16.05
CA GLN A 181 -1.11 -3.32 -15.32
C GLN A 181 -0.21 -3.29 -14.09
N ALA A 182 0.24 -2.10 -13.69
CA ALA A 182 1.35 -1.92 -12.76
C ALA A 182 1.10 -2.59 -11.40
N CYS A 183 -0.09 -2.39 -10.84
CA CYS A 183 -0.49 -2.96 -9.55
C CYS A 183 -0.62 -4.49 -9.65
N ALA A 184 -1.29 -4.98 -10.70
CA ALA A 184 -1.59 -6.41 -10.90
C ALA A 184 -0.33 -7.29 -11.08
N ARG A 185 0.81 -6.70 -11.50
CA ARG A 185 2.10 -7.42 -11.60
C ARG A 185 2.54 -8.01 -10.26
N CYS A 186 2.26 -7.35 -9.14
CA CYS A 186 2.61 -7.81 -7.80
C CYS A 186 1.37 -8.21 -6.99
N HIS A 187 0.26 -7.50 -7.16
CA HIS A 187 -1.03 -7.77 -6.53
C HIS A 187 -1.86 -8.76 -7.35
N GLY A 188 -1.23 -9.87 -7.78
CA GLY A 188 -1.87 -10.86 -8.64
C GLY A 188 -3.08 -11.54 -8.00
N ARG A 189 -3.18 -11.53 -6.66
CA ARG A 189 -4.33 -12.06 -5.93
C ARG A 189 -5.63 -11.37 -6.34
N GLN A 190 -5.60 -10.06 -6.56
CA GLN A 190 -6.77 -9.27 -6.95
C GLN A 190 -7.25 -9.66 -8.34
N ALA A 191 -6.33 -9.96 -9.27
CA ALA A 191 -6.68 -10.52 -10.57
C ALA A 191 -7.29 -11.92 -10.41
N SER A 192 -6.71 -12.78 -9.57
CA SER A 192 -7.26 -14.11 -9.27
C SER A 192 -8.65 -14.05 -8.63
N GLU A 193 -8.92 -13.06 -7.76
CA GLU A 193 -10.24 -12.81 -7.19
C GLU A 193 -11.26 -12.49 -8.29
N ALA A 194 -10.91 -11.62 -9.22
CA ALA A 194 -11.76 -11.30 -10.37
C ALA A 194 -11.98 -12.52 -11.28
N ASP A 195 -10.94 -13.30 -11.57
CA ASP A 195 -11.00 -14.51 -12.41
C ASP A 195 -11.82 -15.63 -11.75
N ALA A 196 -11.78 -15.72 -10.42
CA ALA A 196 -12.62 -16.63 -9.64
C ALA A 196 -14.10 -16.23 -9.62
N GLY A 197 -14.45 -15.06 -10.18
CA GLY A 197 -15.82 -14.58 -10.33
C GLY A 197 -16.34 -13.78 -9.14
N PHE A 198 -15.48 -13.31 -8.23
CA PHE A 198 -15.89 -12.36 -7.22
C PHE A 198 -16.32 -11.03 -7.86
N SER A 199 -17.46 -10.52 -7.42
CA SER A 199 -17.93 -9.19 -7.83
C SER A 199 -17.21 -8.11 -7.03
N ASP A 200 -17.05 -6.95 -7.64
CA ASP A 200 -16.66 -5.75 -6.92
C ASP A 200 -17.42 -4.55 -7.48
N VAL A 201 -18.24 -3.92 -6.64
CA VAL A 201 -19.14 -2.83 -7.05
C VAL A 201 -18.38 -1.57 -7.45
N HIS A 202 -17.17 -1.37 -6.96
CA HIS A 202 -16.31 -0.24 -7.29
C HIS A 202 -15.63 -0.48 -8.63
N ARG A 203 -15.07 -1.67 -8.83
CA ARG A 203 -14.51 -2.10 -10.12
C ARG A 203 -15.57 -2.09 -11.22
N ASP A 204 -16.78 -2.58 -10.94
CA ASP A 204 -17.91 -2.55 -11.88
C ASP A 204 -18.36 -1.11 -12.22
N ALA A 205 -18.10 -0.15 -11.32
CA ALA A 205 -18.32 1.27 -11.56
C ALA A 205 -17.17 1.95 -12.32
N GLY A 206 -16.11 1.21 -12.65
CA GLY A 206 -14.94 1.69 -13.37
C GLY A 206 -13.82 2.24 -12.49
N MET A 207 -13.87 2.02 -11.17
CA MET A 207 -12.79 2.43 -10.28
C MET A 207 -11.55 1.52 -10.42
N THR A 208 -10.38 2.11 -10.27
CA THR A 208 -9.05 1.47 -10.25
C THR A 208 -8.43 1.56 -8.86
N CYS A 209 -7.20 1.04 -8.68
CA CYS A 209 -6.56 0.95 -7.37
C CYS A 209 -6.39 2.33 -6.71
N MET A 210 -5.97 3.34 -7.46
CA MET A 210 -5.67 4.67 -6.94
C MET A 210 -6.93 5.52 -6.66
N ASP A 211 -8.12 5.06 -7.07
CA ASP A 211 -9.37 5.71 -6.66
C ASP A 211 -9.68 5.51 -5.16
N CYS A 212 -9.08 4.47 -4.56
CA CYS A 212 -9.16 4.21 -3.12
C CYS A 212 -7.81 4.45 -2.42
N HIS A 213 -6.70 4.04 -3.04
CA HIS A 213 -5.36 4.18 -2.47
C HIS A 213 -4.76 5.54 -2.80
N THR A 214 -4.31 6.24 -1.76
CA THR A 214 -3.67 7.55 -1.91
C THR A 214 -2.22 7.40 -2.40
N LEU A 215 -1.62 8.51 -2.85
CA LEU A 215 -0.18 8.52 -3.12
C LEU A 215 0.64 8.21 -1.87
N GLU A 216 0.16 8.56 -0.67
CA GLU A 216 0.82 8.23 0.60
C GLU A 216 0.80 6.72 0.86
N ASP A 217 -0.29 6.02 0.52
CA ASP A 217 -0.38 4.55 0.66
C ASP A 217 0.63 3.83 -0.26
N VAL A 218 0.87 4.38 -1.44
CA VAL A 218 1.72 3.75 -2.45
C VAL A 218 3.18 4.19 -2.33
N MET A 219 3.42 5.50 -2.30
CA MET A 219 4.74 6.10 -2.29
C MET A 219 5.26 6.39 -0.88
N GLY A 220 4.48 6.11 0.17
CA GLY A 220 4.83 6.36 1.56
C GLY A 220 4.51 7.79 2.03
N ASP A 221 4.59 7.98 3.34
CA ASP A 221 4.36 9.23 4.08
C ASP A 221 5.60 9.70 4.87
N GLY A 222 6.76 9.07 4.60
CA GLY A 222 8.01 9.27 5.33
C GLY A 222 8.15 8.44 6.61
N HIS A 223 7.12 7.68 6.99
CA HIS A 223 7.17 6.72 8.08
C HIS A 223 7.52 5.31 7.56
N ALA A 224 8.45 4.65 8.23
CA ALA A 224 8.81 3.27 7.92
C ALA A 224 7.92 2.30 8.71
N TYR A 225 6.92 1.75 8.03
CA TYR A 225 6.03 0.75 8.59
C TYR A 225 6.62 -0.66 8.52
N SER A 226 6.31 -1.48 9.51
CA SER A 226 6.67 -2.90 9.53
C SER A 226 5.76 -3.76 8.65
N SER A 227 4.54 -3.31 8.36
CA SER A 227 3.53 -4.01 7.57
C SER A 227 2.44 -3.06 7.09
N LEU A 228 1.73 -3.43 6.02
CA LEU A 228 0.48 -2.76 5.61
C LEU A 228 -0.63 -2.85 6.68
N LEU A 229 -0.49 -3.78 7.62
CA LEU A 229 -1.40 -3.97 8.74
C LEU A 229 -1.06 -3.11 9.96
N GLU A 230 0.01 -2.34 9.91
CA GLU A 230 0.33 -1.38 10.95
C GLU A 230 -0.62 -0.16 10.86
N HIS A 231 -1.08 0.36 11.99
CA HIS A 231 -1.99 1.49 12.02
C HIS A 231 -1.36 2.72 11.34
N GLY A 232 -2.05 3.29 10.35
CA GLY A 232 -1.57 4.42 9.55
C GLY A 232 -0.78 4.03 8.29
N ALA A 233 -0.45 2.74 8.09
CA ALA A 233 0.27 2.31 6.89
C ALA A 233 -0.59 2.41 5.60
N ILE A 234 -1.91 2.37 5.75
CA ILE A 234 -2.91 2.57 4.70
C ILE A 234 -3.96 3.53 5.25
N HIS A 235 -4.29 4.55 4.47
CA HIS A 235 -5.25 5.60 4.82
C HIS A 235 -6.64 5.39 4.21
N THR A 236 -6.77 4.46 3.25
CA THR A 236 -8.06 4.14 2.62
C THR A 236 -9.10 3.71 3.66
N GLU A 237 -10.16 4.49 3.80
CA GLU A 237 -11.32 4.15 4.64
C GLU A 237 -12.62 4.16 3.83
N CYS A 238 -13.57 3.28 4.17
CA CYS A 238 -14.86 3.23 3.49
C CYS A 238 -15.62 4.55 3.62
N GLU A 239 -15.48 5.16 4.79
CA GLU A 239 -16.14 6.38 5.23
C GLU A 239 -15.69 7.63 4.47
N ASP A 240 -14.55 7.59 3.77
CA ASP A 240 -14.09 8.71 2.92
C ASP A 240 -15.08 8.99 1.78
N CYS A 241 -15.75 7.94 1.28
CA CYS A 241 -16.78 8.03 0.25
C CYS A 241 -18.20 7.74 0.77
N HIS A 242 -18.33 6.92 1.82
CA HIS A 242 -19.62 6.47 2.36
C HIS A 242 -20.04 7.21 3.64
N ALA A 243 -19.86 8.53 3.68
CA ALA A 243 -20.32 9.39 4.77
C ALA A 243 -21.53 10.27 4.35
N PRO A 244 -22.66 10.24 5.10
CA PRO A 244 -22.91 9.42 6.28
C PRO A 244 -23.23 7.96 5.93
N VAL A 245 -22.81 7.03 6.81
CA VAL A 245 -23.17 5.61 6.70
C VAL A 245 -24.71 5.47 6.75
N PRO A 246 -25.35 4.82 5.76
CA PRO A 246 -26.81 4.74 5.69
C PRO A 246 -27.42 4.06 6.91
N ALA A 247 -28.39 4.69 7.58
CA ALA A 247 -29.03 4.09 8.75
C ALA A 247 -29.85 2.84 8.38
N ASN A 248 -29.54 1.72 9.02
CA ASN A 248 -30.31 0.48 8.97
C ASN A 248 -29.95 -0.39 10.18
N ARG A 249 -30.74 -1.43 10.43
CA ARG A 249 -30.57 -2.31 11.60
C ARG A 249 -29.16 -2.89 11.77
N TYR A 250 -28.45 -3.16 10.68
CA TYR A 250 -27.10 -3.72 10.73
C TYR A 250 -26.10 -2.65 11.14
N HIS A 251 -26.12 -1.47 10.50
CA HIS A 251 -25.22 -0.38 10.86
C HIS A 251 -25.49 0.16 12.28
N ASP A 252 -26.77 0.26 12.68
CA ASP A 252 -27.15 0.73 14.01
C ASP A 252 -26.57 -0.14 15.14
N TRP A 253 -26.35 -1.44 14.88
CA TRP A 253 -25.82 -2.39 15.86
C TRP A 253 -24.33 -2.67 15.71
N HIS A 254 -23.78 -2.60 14.49
CA HIS A 254 -22.45 -3.14 14.20
C HIS A 254 -21.41 -2.08 13.83
N ALA A 255 -21.78 -0.90 13.33
CA ALA A 255 -20.82 0.05 12.76
C ALA A 255 -19.71 0.51 13.72
N VAL A 256 -19.91 0.36 15.04
CA VAL A 256 -18.89 0.66 16.06
C VAL A 256 -18.01 -0.55 16.40
N ALA A 257 -18.53 -1.77 16.26
CA ALA A 257 -17.92 -3.00 16.80
C ALA A 257 -17.44 -3.99 15.73
N VAL A 258 -17.82 -3.80 14.48
CA VAL A 258 -17.48 -4.66 13.34
C VAL A 258 -16.97 -3.78 12.22
N ASP A 259 -15.86 -4.18 11.63
CA ASP A 259 -15.28 -3.50 10.48
C ASP A 259 -16.18 -3.63 9.23
N CYS A 260 -16.26 -2.57 8.41
CA CYS A 260 -17.08 -2.55 7.21
C CYS A 260 -16.79 -3.75 6.28
N SER A 261 -15.51 -4.12 6.15
CA SER A 261 -15.09 -5.22 5.29
C SER A 261 -15.58 -6.58 5.77
N THR A 262 -15.85 -6.77 7.07
CA THR A 262 -16.41 -8.03 7.58
C THR A 262 -17.78 -8.35 6.95
N CYS A 263 -18.57 -7.33 6.61
CA CYS A 263 -19.90 -7.54 5.99
C CYS A 263 -19.94 -7.26 4.50
N HIS A 264 -19.07 -6.38 3.99
CA HIS A 264 -19.13 -5.91 2.61
C HIS A 264 -18.17 -6.63 1.66
N MET A 265 -17.16 -7.35 2.18
CA MET A 265 -16.28 -8.18 1.36
C MET A 265 -16.87 -9.57 1.17
N GLN A 266 -16.94 -10.05 -0.07
CA GLN A 266 -17.46 -11.40 -0.37
C GLN A 266 -16.52 -12.52 0.10
N GLY A 267 -15.23 -12.25 0.11
CA GLY A 267 -14.20 -13.21 0.46
C GLY A 267 -12.82 -12.70 0.05
N MET A 268 -11.80 -13.50 0.37
CA MET A 268 -10.44 -13.21 -0.07
C MET A 268 -9.78 -14.51 -0.50
N MET A 269 -8.99 -14.45 -1.56
CA MET A 269 -8.22 -15.62 -2.00
C MET A 269 -7.17 -15.98 -0.95
N THR A 270 -7.17 -17.25 -0.56
CA THR A 270 -6.28 -17.79 0.46
C THR A 270 -5.51 -18.96 -0.09
N CYS A 271 -4.19 -18.97 0.05
CA CYS A 271 -3.40 -20.13 -0.32
C CYS A 271 -3.28 -21.05 0.90
N TYR A 272 -3.79 -22.28 0.78
CA TYR A 272 -3.70 -23.29 1.81
C TYR A 272 -2.61 -24.31 1.46
N ASN A 273 -1.77 -24.61 2.46
CA ASN A 273 -0.74 -25.62 2.43
C ASN A 273 0.31 -25.35 1.35
N CYS A 274 0.81 -24.12 1.29
CA CYS A 274 1.87 -23.73 0.38
C CYS A 274 3.21 -24.37 0.80
N HIS A 275 3.77 -25.19 -0.08
CA HIS A 275 5.09 -25.79 0.08
C HIS A 275 6.15 -24.80 -0.35
N TYR A 276 6.87 -24.27 0.64
CA TYR A 276 7.71 -23.08 0.50
C TYR A 276 9.19 -23.40 0.20
N GLN A 277 9.47 -24.56 -0.39
CA GLN A 277 10.83 -25.01 -0.69
C GLN A 277 11.53 -24.06 -1.70
N SER A 278 10.80 -23.26 -2.51
CA SER A 278 11.40 -22.29 -3.44
C SER A 278 11.78 -20.92 -2.90
N ALA A 279 11.57 -20.64 -1.62
CA ALA A 279 12.24 -19.45 -1.09
C ALA A 279 13.76 -19.62 -1.03
N LEU A 280 14.23 -20.86 -1.16
CA LEU A 280 15.61 -21.18 -1.40
C LEU A 280 15.95 -21.09 -2.90
N PRO A 281 17.17 -20.66 -3.28
CA PRO A 281 17.58 -20.46 -4.67
C PRO A 281 17.45 -21.65 -5.63
N GLU A 282 17.22 -22.86 -5.12
CA GLU A 282 17.15 -24.10 -5.92
C GLU A 282 15.77 -24.79 -5.88
N GLY A 283 14.80 -24.26 -5.14
CA GLY A 283 13.51 -24.95 -4.91
C GLY A 283 12.37 -24.53 -5.85
N GLU A 284 11.36 -25.39 -5.99
CA GLU A 284 10.08 -25.07 -6.61
C GLU A 284 8.97 -24.98 -5.54
N SER A 285 8.16 -23.90 -5.56
CA SER A 285 7.03 -23.76 -4.64
C SER A 285 5.84 -24.49 -5.23
N ARG A 286 5.09 -25.14 -4.36
CA ARG A 286 3.89 -25.88 -4.76
C ARG A 286 2.72 -25.50 -3.86
N LEU A 287 1.69 -24.96 -4.47
CA LEU A 287 0.42 -24.71 -3.79
C LEU A 287 -0.46 -25.96 -3.89
N LEU A 288 -1.00 -26.40 -2.77
CA LEU A 288 -2.00 -27.47 -2.75
C LEU A 288 -3.37 -26.97 -3.21
N LYS A 289 -3.87 -25.90 -2.58
CA LYS A 289 -5.23 -25.40 -2.83
C LYS A 289 -5.35 -23.89 -2.63
N GLU A 290 -6.03 -23.25 -3.56
CA GLU A 290 -6.59 -21.91 -3.37
C GLU A 290 -7.99 -22.03 -2.76
N VAL A 291 -8.23 -21.28 -1.71
CA VAL A 291 -9.49 -21.28 -0.94
C VAL A 291 -10.10 -19.89 -1.01
N THR A 292 -11.36 -19.84 -1.43
CA THR A 292 -12.08 -18.60 -1.71
C THR A 292 -13.26 -18.38 -0.76
N ASN A 293 -13.77 -19.46 -0.18
CA ASN A 293 -15.08 -19.47 0.44
C ASN A 293 -15.04 -19.40 1.96
N TRP A 294 -13.90 -19.05 2.59
CA TRP A 294 -13.83 -18.84 4.03
C TRP A 294 -13.48 -17.40 4.38
N ILE A 295 -13.93 -16.94 5.55
CA ILE A 295 -13.52 -15.66 6.14
C ILE A 295 -13.32 -15.92 7.63
N PHE A 296 -12.12 -15.72 8.16
CA PHE A 296 -11.90 -15.84 9.59
C PHE A 296 -12.30 -14.55 10.29
N LEU A 297 -12.83 -14.63 11.51
CA LEU A 297 -13.16 -13.46 12.32
C LEU A 297 -12.18 -13.36 13.48
N VAL A 298 -11.48 -12.23 13.56
CA VAL A 298 -10.49 -11.92 14.59
C VAL A 298 -10.81 -10.59 15.27
N ASN A 299 -10.23 -10.37 16.44
CA ASN A 299 -10.27 -9.08 17.11
C ASN A 299 -9.08 -8.23 16.65
N ARG A 300 -9.35 -7.03 16.17
CA ARG A 300 -8.32 -6.01 15.95
C ARG A 300 -8.82 -4.70 16.52
N GLU A 301 -8.06 -4.15 17.46
CA GLU A 301 -8.35 -2.86 18.09
C GLU A 301 -9.76 -2.78 18.72
N GLY A 302 -10.28 -3.92 19.21
CA GLY A 302 -11.59 -4.03 19.85
C GLY A 302 -12.76 -4.23 18.88
N LYS A 303 -12.52 -4.26 17.57
CA LYS A 303 -13.52 -4.56 16.55
C LYS A 303 -13.33 -5.97 15.99
N VAL A 304 -14.41 -6.55 15.48
CA VAL A 304 -14.34 -7.77 14.67
C VAL A 304 -13.88 -7.38 13.26
N HIS A 305 -12.78 -7.97 12.80
CA HIS A 305 -12.25 -7.80 11.45
C HIS A 305 -12.23 -9.14 10.70
N PRO A 306 -12.31 -9.12 9.36
CA PRO A 306 -12.03 -10.32 8.60
C PRO A 306 -10.52 -10.60 8.62
N ALA A 307 -10.18 -11.87 8.65
CA ALA A 307 -8.83 -12.36 8.62
C ALA A 307 -8.67 -13.45 7.56
N ASN A 308 -7.44 -13.55 7.09
CA ASN A 308 -6.97 -14.68 6.35
C ASN A 308 -6.25 -15.66 7.28
N LEU A 309 -6.28 -16.93 6.91
CA LEU A 309 -5.45 -17.97 7.48
C LEU A 309 -4.66 -18.64 6.37
N HIS A 310 -3.37 -18.32 6.31
CA HIS A 310 -2.44 -18.90 5.36
C HIS A 310 -1.66 -20.02 6.03
N SER A 311 -1.29 -21.06 5.29
CA SER A 311 -0.47 -22.12 5.85
C SER A 311 0.72 -22.47 4.97
N LEU A 312 1.88 -22.62 5.61
CA LEU A 312 3.15 -22.92 4.96
C LEU A 312 3.68 -24.26 5.46
N VAL A 313 4.30 -25.02 4.56
CA VAL A 313 5.05 -26.22 4.91
C VAL A 313 6.48 -26.11 4.40
N TYR A 314 7.43 -26.40 5.28
CA TYR A 314 8.87 -26.40 4.96
C TYR A 314 9.59 -27.51 5.73
N GLU A 315 10.25 -28.42 4.99
CA GLU A 315 10.97 -29.58 5.56
C GLU A 315 10.16 -30.39 6.60
N GLY A 316 8.84 -30.50 6.38
CA GLY A 316 7.92 -31.20 7.28
C GLY A 316 7.44 -30.37 8.49
N ASN A 317 7.93 -29.14 8.66
CA ASN A 317 7.40 -28.18 9.63
C ASN A 317 6.16 -27.49 9.05
N LYS A 318 5.16 -27.26 9.89
CA LYS A 318 3.83 -26.73 9.55
C LYS A 318 3.62 -25.40 10.26
N LEU A 319 3.58 -24.32 9.51
CA LEU A 319 3.30 -22.98 10.01
C LEU A 319 1.87 -22.59 9.63
N LEU A 320 1.12 -22.12 10.62
CA LEU A 320 -0.17 -21.46 10.43
C LEU A 320 0.01 -19.95 10.63
N ILE A 321 -0.48 -19.12 9.73
CA ILE A 321 -0.39 -17.67 9.83
C ILE A 321 -1.81 -17.11 9.86
N VAL A 322 -2.15 -16.36 10.91
CA VAL A 322 -3.43 -15.67 11.07
C VAL A 322 -3.17 -14.17 11.14
N ALA A 323 -3.78 -13.43 10.22
CA ALA A 323 -3.67 -11.98 10.16
C ALA A 323 -4.94 -11.37 9.54
N PRO A 324 -5.29 -10.12 9.89
CA PRO A 324 -6.31 -9.38 9.16
C PRO A 324 -6.05 -9.43 7.65
N GLY A 325 -7.13 -9.56 6.89
CA GLY A 325 -7.06 -9.66 5.44
C GLY A 325 -8.15 -8.82 4.80
N TYR A 326 -7.84 -8.26 3.64
CA TYR A 326 -8.75 -7.44 2.88
C TYR A 326 -8.71 -7.89 1.41
N GLY A 327 -9.84 -8.39 0.92
CA GLY A 327 -10.06 -8.78 -0.47
C GLY A 327 -10.68 -7.62 -1.26
N HIS A 328 -10.40 -7.53 -2.56
CA HIS A 328 -10.95 -6.50 -3.45
C HIS A 328 -12.22 -7.04 -4.14
N THR A 329 -13.17 -7.46 -3.29
CA THR A 329 -14.38 -8.23 -3.62
C THR A 329 -15.62 -7.60 -2.99
N ILE A 330 -15.73 -6.27 -3.05
CA ILE A 330 -16.76 -5.55 -2.31
C ILE A 330 -18.12 -5.70 -2.99
N ALA A 331 -19.12 -6.20 -2.26
CA ALA A 331 -20.48 -6.35 -2.74
C ALA A 331 -21.52 -5.69 -1.85
N LYS A 332 -22.67 -5.34 -2.45
CA LYS A 332 -23.81 -4.74 -1.72
C LYS A 332 -24.40 -5.70 -0.69
N ASP A 333 -24.47 -6.98 -1.04
CA ASP A 333 -25.13 -8.03 -0.26
C ASP A 333 -24.19 -9.23 -0.07
N ALA A 334 -22.94 -8.98 0.37
CA ALA A 334 -21.97 -10.06 0.65
C ALA A 334 -22.40 -10.94 1.84
N VAL A 335 -23.14 -10.37 2.80
CA VAL A 335 -23.82 -11.12 3.86
C VAL A 335 -25.31 -11.27 3.51
N SER A 336 -25.79 -12.50 3.53
CA SER A 336 -27.18 -12.88 3.20
C SER A 336 -28.14 -12.70 4.39
N GLY A 337 -27.61 -12.79 5.62
CA GLY A 337 -28.39 -12.62 6.84
C GLY A 337 -27.58 -12.78 8.12
N CYS A 338 -28.25 -12.63 9.25
CA CYS A 338 -27.60 -12.72 10.56
C CYS A 338 -26.96 -14.09 10.82
N ASP A 339 -27.55 -15.16 10.28
CA ASP A 339 -27.12 -16.54 10.52
C ASP A 339 -25.78 -16.89 9.85
N ASP A 340 -25.29 -16.03 8.94
CA ASP A 340 -23.95 -16.20 8.33
C ASP A 340 -22.86 -16.07 9.40
N CYS A 341 -23.07 -15.21 10.41
CA CYS A 341 -22.12 -14.96 11.49
C CYS A 341 -22.65 -15.42 12.86
N HIS A 342 -23.93 -15.19 13.15
CA HIS A 342 -24.54 -15.47 14.45
C HIS A 342 -25.14 -16.87 14.50
N GLY A 343 -24.79 -17.65 15.52
CA GLY A 343 -25.29 -19.03 15.66
C GLY A 343 -24.91 -19.95 14.50
N ASN A 344 -23.89 -19.59 13.71
CA ASN A 344 -23.44 -20.39 12.58
C ASN A 344 -22.80 -21.72 13.02
N ALA A 345 -22.66 -22.65 12.09
CA ALA A 345 -22.18 -24.00 12.38
C ALA A 345 -20.70 -24.07 12.83
N HIS A 346 -19.95 -22.99 12.70
CA HIS A 346 -18.54 -22.89 13.07
C HIS A 346 -18.33 -22.33 14.47
N LEU A 347 -19.38 -21.85 15.13
CA LEU A 347 -19.31 -21.43 16.52
C LEU A 347 -19.10 -22.64 17.42
N LEU A 348 -17.92 -22.67 18.03
CA LEU A 348 -17.52 -23.72 18.96
C LEU A 348 -18.03 -23.42 20.36
N ASP A 349 -18.50 -24.47 21.04
CA ASP A 349 -18.71 -24.44 22.48
C ASP A 349 -17.37 -24.63 23.18
N LEU A 350 -16.87 -23.55 23.76
CA LEU A 350 -15.56 -23.55 24.41
C LEU A 350 -15.56 -24.30 25.75
N ASP A 351 -16.73 -24.67 26.27
CA ASP A 351 -16.88 -25.40 27.53
C ASP A 351 -16.89 -26.94 27.34
N ASP A 352 -16.94 -27.47 26.11
CA ASP A 352 -17.14 -28.91 25.83
C ASP A 352 -16.08 -29.53 24.89
N ASP A 353 -14.83 -29.04 24.94
CA ASP A 353 -13.71 -29.52 24.10
C ASP A 353 -14.05 -29.60 22.59
N SER A 354 -14.98 -28.75 22.13
CA SER A 354 -15.47 -28.82 20.76
C SER A 354 -14.39 -28.37 19.77
N VAL A 355 -14.35 -29.05 18.62
CA VAL A 355 -13.35 -28.82 17.57
C VAL A 355 -14.00 -28.65 16.21
N LEU A 356 -13.42 -27.79 15.39
CA LEU A 356 -13.76 -27.60 13.99
C LEU A 356 -12.61 -28.11 13.12
N VAL A 357 -12.89 -29.07 12.23
CA VAL A 357 -11.93 -29.42 11.16
C VAL A 357 -12.08 -28.37 10.07
N VAL A 358 -11.21 -27.37 10.10
CA VAL A 358 -11.22 -26.25 9.16
C VAL A 358 -10.67 -26.68 7.80
N ALA A 359 -9.66 -27.56 7.81
CA ALA A 359 -9.15 -28.19 6.60
C ALA A 359 -8.85 -29.67 6.88
N GLY A 360 -9.41 -30.57 6.08
CA GLY A 360 -9.33 -32.01 6.29
C GLY A 360 -9.03 -32.80 5.03
N PHE A 361 -8.19 -33.83 5.13
CA PHE A 361 -7.80 -34.66 3.99
C PHE A 361 -8.67 -35.93 3.85
N ASP A 362 -9.15 -36.21 2.64
CA ASP A 362 -10.02 -37.36 2.37
C ASP A 362 -9.26 -38.64 1.93
N GLY A 363 -7.94 -38.55 1.70
CA GLY A 363 -7.10 -39.67 1.29
C GLY A 363 -6.80 -39.75 -0.22
N VAL A 364 -7.36 -38.88 -1.06
CA VAL A 364 -7.27 -38.99 -2.54
C VAL A 364 -6.69 -37.73 -3.22
N GLY A 365 -6.09 -36.82 -2.45
CA GLY A 365 -5.43 -35.62 -2.98
C GLY A 365 -6.28 -34.35 -2.91
N ASP A 366 -7.54 -34.42 -2.48
CA ASP A 366 -8.37 -33.23 -2.23
C ASP A 366 -8.43 -32.90 -0.74
N VAL A 367 -8.53 -31.61 -0.44
CA VAL A 367 -8.67 -31.08 0.90
C VAL A 367 -10.03 -30.42 1.01
N MET A 368 -10.86 -30.93 1.92
CA MET A 368 -12.10 -30.29 2.31
C MET A 368 -11.75 -29.07 3.17
N THR A 369 -12.39 -27.94 2.89
CA THR A 369 -12.23 -26.70 3.67
C THR A 369 -13.57 -26.25 4.23
N ALA A 370 -13.57 -25.66 5.42
CA ALA A 370 -14.73 -24.97 5.95
C ALA A 370 -15.14 -23.81 5.03
N GLU A 371 -16.43 -23.48 5.00
CA GLU A 371 -17.00 -22.43 4.15
C GLU A 371 -17.85 -21.44 4.95
N GLY A 372 -17.67 -20.14 4.71
CA GLY A 372 -18.32 -19.04 5.40
C GLY A 372 -17.45 -18.46 6.51
N TYR A 373 -18.10 -17.81 7.48
CA TYR A 373 -17.44 -17.12 8.57
C TYR A 373 -16.97 -18.12 9.65
N VAL A 374 -15.68 -18.08 9.98
CA VAL A 374 -15.04 -18.94 10.99
C VAL A 374 -14.52 -18.06 12.13
N PRO A 375 -15.22 -18.01 13.27
CA PRO A 375 -14.73 -17.32 14.46
C PRO A 375 -13.42 -17.94 14.96
N VAL A 376 -12.41 -17.11 15.27
CA VAL A 376 -11.14 -17.56 15.85
C VAL A 376 -11.20 -17.42 17.38
N PRO A 377 -11.38 -18.52 18.14
CA PRO A 377 -11.45 -18.47 19.60
C PRO A 377 -10.06 -18.41 20.25
N PHE A 378 -9.97 -18.06 21.53
CA PHE A 378 -8.68 -17.99 22.25
C PHE A 378 -7.93 -19.33 22.32
N ASN A 379 -8.63 -20.47 22.23
CA ASN A 379 -8.06 -21.81 22.20
C ASN A 379 -7.91 -22.36 20.76
N TYR A 380 -7.80 -21.48 19.76
CA TYR A 380 -7.73 -21.84 18.33
C TYR A 380 -6.71 -22.95 18.02
N GLU A 381 -5.60 -23.04 18.75
CA GLU A 381 -4.55 -24.05 18.53
C GLU A 381 -5.05 -25.50 18.69
N THR A 382 -6.06 -25.71 19.54
CA THR A 382 -6.66 -27.02 19.76
C THR A 382 -8.08 -27.12 19.19
N ALA A 383 -8.78 -25.99 19.09
CA ALA A 383 -10.15 -25.91 18.62
C ALA A 383 -10.26 -25.93 17.08
N LEU A 384 -9.30 -25.33 16.36
CA LEU A 384 -9.29 -25.28 14.91
C LEU A 384 -8.26 -26.27 14.36
N LEU A 385 -8.74 -27.32 13.71
CA LEU A 385 -7.93 -28.44 13.24
C LEU A 385 -7.66 -28.35 11.74
N PHE A 386 -6.39 -28.52 11.38
CA PHE A 386 -5.88 -28.44 10.00
C PHE A 386 -5.07 -29.69 9.68
N ASP A 387 -5.40 -30.35 8.58
CA ASP A 387 -4.61 -31.44 8.01
C ASP A 387 -3.61 -30.88 7.00
N PHE A 388 -2.33 -31.19 7.20
CA PHE A 388 -1.26 -30.78 6.31
C PHE A 388 -0.80 -31.95 5.45
N LEU A 389 -0.47 -31.65 4.21
CA LEU A 389 0.12 -32.56 3.25
C LEU A 389 1.55 -32.14 2.93
N VAL A 390 2.34 -33.10 2.45
CA VAL A 390 3.66 -32.92 1.85
C VAL A 390 3.66 -33.39 0.40
N TYR A 391 4.26 -32.60 -0.48
CA TYR A 391 4.44 -32.94 -1.88
C TYR A 391 5.79 -33.63 -2.09
N ASP A 392 5.78 -34.73 -2.84
CA ASP A 392 6.96 -35.47 -3.30
C ASP A 392 7.14 -35.26 -4.80
N ALA A 393 8.20 -34.55 -5.18
CA ALA A 393 8.51 -34.22 -6.56
C ALA A 393 8.99 -35.43 -7.39
N ASP A 394 9.56 -36.46 -6.77
CA ASP A 394 10.03 -37.65 -7.48
C ASP A 394 8.86 -38.52 -7.94
N THR A 395 7.76 -38.49 -7.19
CA THR A 395 6.55 -39.28 -7.48
C THR A 395 5.39 -38.46 -8.02
N ASP A 396 5.46 -37.12 -7.97
CA ASP A 396 4.37 -36.19 -8.29
C ASP A 396 3.11 -36.50 -7.46
N THR A 397 3.29 -36.73 -6.16
CA THR A 397 2.19 -37.08 -5.26
C THR A 397 2.17 -36.28 -3.96
N TRP A 398 0.95 -36.14 -3.41
CA TRP A 398 0.72 -35.57 -2.09
C TRP A 398 0.48 -36.67 -1.06
N SER A 399 1.11 -36.55 0.10
CA SER A 399 0.93 -37.48 1.22
C SER A 399 0.69 -36.74 2.53
N SER A 400 0.03 -37.38 3.49
CA SER A 400 -0.30 -36.72 4.76
C SER A 400 0.93 -36.48 5.62
N LEU A 401 1.08 -35.24 6.10
CA LEU A 401 2.04 -34.82 7.12
C LEU A 401 1.41 -34.86 8.53
N GLY A 402 0.11 -35.15 8.60
CA GLY A 402 -0.66 -35.23 9.84
C GLY A 402 -1.46 -33.96 10.14
N ARG A 403 -2.19 -34.04 11.24
CA ARG A 403 -3.06 -32.98 11.75
C ARG A 403 -2.32 -32.09 12.74
N GLY A 404 -2.65 -30.80 12.70
CA GLY A 404 -2.12 -29.77 13.59
C GLY A 404 -0.85 -29.14 13.03
N GLN A 405 -0.59 -27.91 13.46
CA GLN A 405 0.57 -27.10 13.11
C GLN A 405 1.67 -27.22 14.17
N ASP A 406 2.92 -26.97 13.78
CA ASP A 406 4.05 -26.95 14.71
C ASP A 406 4.25 -25.55 15.33
N ALA A 407 3.80 -24.51 14.64
CA ALA A 407 3.72 -23.15 15.16
C ALA A 407 2.53 -22.39 14.55
N THR A 408 2.03 -21.40 15.29
CA THR A 408 1.12 -20.38 14.78
C THR A 408 1.75 -19.00 14.91
N GLN A 409 1.71 -18.25 13.82
CA GLN A 409 2.03 -16.83 13.75
C GLN A 409 0.73 -16.04 13.73
N PHE A 410 0.53 -15.21 14.75
CA PHE A 410 -0.62 -14.30 14.84
C PHE A 410 -0.10 -12.87 14.71
N MET A 411 -0.58 -12.10 13.72
CA MET A 411 -0.02 -10.78 13.39
C MET A 411 -1.12 -9.73 13.33
N PHE A 412 -0.88 -8.57 13.96
CA PHE A 412 -1.75 -7.38 13.91
C PHE A 412 -3.23 -7.62 14.28
N ALA A 413 -3.50 -8.69 15.02
CA ALA A 413 -4.80 -9.03 15.56
C ALA A 413 -4.63 -9.97 16.75
N GLU A 414 -5.74 -10.26 17.40
CA GLU A 414 -5.87 -11.22 18.47
C GLU A 414 -7.05 -12.17 18.15
N PRO A 415 -7.12 -13.35 18.78
CA PRO A 415 -8.36 -14.11 18.81
C PRO A 415 -9.53 -13.26 19.32
N LEU A 416 -10.75 -13.65 18.94
CA LEU A 416 -11.94 -12.98 19.45
C LEU A 416 -12.00 -13.07 20.97
N SER A 417 -12.38 -11.97 21.61
CA SER A 417 -12.64 -11.93 23.04
C SER A 417 -13.85 -12.78 23.42
N ASP A 418 -13.93 -13.19 24.68
CA ASP A 418 -15.10 -13.92 25.22
C ASP A 418 -16.40 -13.15 24.96
N GLU A 419 -16.39 -11.82 25.10
CA GLU A 419 -17.57 -10.98 24.84
C GLU A 419 -18.00 -11.03 23.36
N GLN A 420 -17.05 -10.97 22.43
CA GLN A 420 -17.34 -11.06 20.99
C GLN A 420 -17.89 -12.46 20.64
N LEU A 421 -17.30 -13.52 21.19
CA LEU A 421 -17.74 -14.90 20.97
C LEU A 421 -19.15 -15.13 21.53
N GLU A 422 -19.43 -14.66 22.75
CA GLU A 422 -20.78 -14.75 23.34
C GLU A 422 -21.83 -13.97 22.54
N LYS A 423 -21.48 -12.81 21.97
CA LYS A 423 -22.36 -12.08 21.06
C LYS A 423 -22.65 -12.86 19.77
N LEU A 424 -21.65 -13.53 19.21
CA LEU A 424 -21.83 -14.37 18.02
C LEU A 424 -22.71 -15.61 18.32
N LYS A 425 -22.65 -16.18 19.52
CA LYS A 425 -23.51 -17.32 19.92
C LYS A 425 -25.00 -16.98 20.01
N GLN A 426 -25.37 -15.69 20.08
CA GLN A 426 -26.77 -15.30 20.21
C GLN A 426 -27.57 -15.63 18.95
N SER A 427 -28.61 -16.44 19.09
CA SER A 427 -29.55 -16.72 18.01
C SER A 427 -30.46 -15.53 17.72
N MET A 428 -30.98 -15.44 16.50
CA MET A 428 -31.99 -14.45 16.13
C MET A 428 -33.25 -14.48 17.02
N ALA A 429 -33.59 -15.64 17.58
CA ALA A 429 -34.70 -15.77 18.53
C ALA A 429 -34.43 -15.08 19.88
N GLN A 430 -33.17 -15.02 20.32
CA GLN A 430 -32.75 -14.31 21.53
C GLN A 430 -32.65 -12.80 21.29
N LEU A 431 -32.22 -12.39 20.10
CA LEU A 431 -32.11 -10.98 19.70
C LEU A 431 -33.47 -10.30 19.48
N ALA A 432 -34.45 -11.02 18.93
CA ALA A 432 -35.80 -10.50 18.70
C ALA A 432 -36.66 -10.35 19.97
N GLY A 433 -36.24 -10.92 21.10
CA GLY A 433 -36.95 -10.85 22.39
C GLY A 433 -36.53 -9.68 23.29
N GLY A 434 -35.53 -8.89 22.88
CA GLY A 434 -34.89 -7.83 23.68
C GLY A 434 -35.18 -6.40 23.19
N SER A 435 -36.36 -6.15 22.61
CA SER A 435 -36.83 -4.80 22.21
C SER A 435 -37.96 -4.29 23.10
#